data_AF-A0A0S7YXH8-F1
#
_entry.id   AF-A0A0S7YXH8-F1
#
_cell.length_a   1.000
_cell.length_b   1.000
_cell.length_c   1.000
_cell.angle_alpha   90.00
_cell.angle_beta   90.00
_cell.angle_gamma   90.00
#
_symmetry.space_group_name_H-M   'P 1'
#
loop_
_entity.id
_entity.type
_entity.pdbx_description
1 polymer ?
#
loop_
_entity_poly.entity_id
_entity_poly.type
_entity_poly.pdbx_seq_one_letter_code
_entity_poly.pdbx_strand_id
1 'polypeptide(L)' 'MANLLRENFFLIKVNTDRDRRVADAFQVRGLPSNLFLSADGSEIARRVGYIPPRTFVQVLEAIVSTN' A
#
# COMPACT_ATOMS: atom_id res chain seq x y z
N MET A 1 -13.18 1.61 -8.23
CA MET A 1 -12.37 1.26 -7.03
C MET A 1 -12.33 -0.25 -6.78
N ALA A 2 -13.45 -0.92 -6.50
CA ALA A 2 -13.44 -2.36 -6.16
C ALA A 2 -12.85 -3.26 -7.25
N ASN A 3 -13.17 -3.02 -8.53
CA ASN A 3 -12.61 -3.81 -9.65
C ASN A 3 -11.11 -3.55 -9.83
N LEU A 4 -10.69 -2.28 -9.82
CA LEU A 4 -9.27 -1.89 -9.93
C LEU A 4 -8.39 -2.64 -8.93
N LEU A 5 -8.85 -2.73 -7.67
CA LEU A 5 -8.14 -3.45 -6.62
C LEU A 5 -8.13 -4.96 -6.85
N ARG A 6 -9.29 -5.55 -7.16
CA ARG A 6 -9.41 -7.00 -7.32
C ARG A 6 -8.59 -7.55 -8.48
N GLU A 7 -8.47 -6.78 -9.56
CA GLU A 7 -7.83 -7.24 -10.80
C GLU A 7 -6.33 -6.98 -10.81
N ASN A 8 -5.85 -5.95 -10.11
CA ASN A 8 -4.45 -5.49 -10.24
C ASN A 8 -3.62 -5.60 -8.95
N PHE A 9 -4.26 -5.83 -7.79
CA PHE A 9 -3.56 -5.77 -6.50
C PHE A 9 -3.90 -6.96 -5.59
N PHE A 10 -2.87 -7.49 -4.92
CA PHE A 10 -3.05 -8.33 -3.74
C PHE A 10 -3.15 -7.45 -2.49
N LEU A 11 -4.33 -7.41 -1.88
CA LEU A 11 -4.59 -6.58 -0.70
C LEU A 11 -4.15 -7.30 0.58
N ILE A 12 -3.20 -6.70 1.30
CA ILE A 12 -2.74 -7.19 2.60
C ILE A 12 -2.96 -6.08 3.63
N LYS A 13 -3.58 -6.44 4.77
CA LYS A 13 -3.75 -5.55 5.91
C LYS A 13 -2.96 -6.10 7.09
N VAL A 14 -2.04 -5.29 7.60
CA VAL A 14 -1.23 -5.63 8.78
C VAL A 14 -1.66 -4.75 9.94
N ASN A 15 -1.85 -5.36 11.10
CA ASN A 15 -1.98 -4.64 12.36
C ASN A 15 -0.58 -4.55 13.00
N THR A 16 0.04 -3.38 12.95
CA THR A 16 1.41 -3.16 13.43
C THR A 16 1.54 -3.26 14.96
N ASP A 17 0.46 -3.06 15.72
CA ASP A 17 0.49 -3.25 17.17
C ASP A 17 0.61 -4.73 17.54
N ARG A 18 0.05 -5.61 16.69
CA ARG A 18 0.11 -7.07 16.87
C ARG A 18 1.35 -7.70 16.23
N ASP A 19 1.78 -7.20 15.07
CA ASP A 19 2.94 -7.72 14.34
C ASP A 19 4.01 -6.64 14.18
N ARG A 20 4.72 -6.37 15.29
CA ARG A 20 5.81 -5.38 15.32
C ARG A 20 6.96 -5.75 14.40
N ARG A 21 7.22 -7.05 14.20
CA ARG A 21 8.30 -7.53 13.32
C ARG A 21 8.07 -7.06 11.88
N VAL A 22 6.84 -7.12 11.39
CA VAL A 22 6.51 -6.60 10.06
C VAL A 22 6.63 -5.07 10.01
N ALA A 23 6.18 -4.37 11.05
CA ALA A 23 6.34 -2.91 11.13
C ALA A 23 7.82 -2.48 11.07
N ASP A 24 8.69 -3.19 11.80
CA ASP A 24 10.13 -2.93 11.83
C ASP A 24 10.79 -3.28 10.49
N ALA A 25 10.44 -4.43 9.90
CA ALA A 25 11.00 -4.88 8.62
C ALA A 25 10.71 -3.89 7.48
N PHE A 26 9.50 -3.33 7.43
CA PHE A 26 9.09 -2.35 6.43
C PHE A 26 9.34 -0.89 6.84
N GLN A 27 9.98 -0.68 8.01
CA GLN A 27 10.30 0.64 8.55
C GLN A 27 9.07 1.55 8.58
N VAL A 28 7.96 1.06 9.14
CA VAL A 28 6.71 1.80 9.28
C VAL A 28 6.87 2.82 10.40
N ARG A 29 6.87 4.11 10.06
CA ARG A 29 7.11 5.22 11.01
C ARG A 29 5.87 6.02 11.38
N GLY A 30 4.71 5.73 10.77
CA GLY A 30 3.46 6.42 11.02
C GLY A 30 2.27 5.63 10.50
N LEU A 31 1.10 5.84 11.10
CA LEU A 31 -0.13 5.15 10.75
C LEU A 31 -1.24 6.15 10.34
N PRO A 32 -2.14 5.78 9.43
CA PRO A 32 -2.04 4.60 8.56
C PRO A 32 -0.89 4.77 7.53
N SER A 33 -0.33 3.67 7.04
CA SER A 33 0.67 3.66 5.96
C SER A 33 0.24 2.66 4.88
N ASN A 34 0.22 3.12 3.63
CA ASN A 34 0.01 2.28 2.46
C ASN A 34 1.36 2.07 1.77
N LEU A 35 1.80 0.82 1.65
CA LEU A 35 3.01 0.43 0.93
C LEU A 35 2.59 -0.37 -0.30
N PHE A 36 3.19 -0.06 -1.44
CA PHE A 36 2.99 -0.74 -2.70
C PHE A 36 4.27 -1.47 -3.06
N LEU A 37 4.17 -2.78 -3.21
CA LEU A 37 5.28 -3.67 -3.48
C LEU A 37 5.07 -4.33 -4.85
N SER A 38 6.15 -4.56 -5.56
CA SER A 38 6.19 -5.42 -6.74
C SER A 38 6.11 -6.90 -6.34
N ALA A 39 5.96 -7.78 -7.34
CA ALA A 39 5.94 -9.23 -7.12
C ALA A 39 7.25 -9.79 -6.53
N ASP A 40 8.39 -9.13 -6.76
CA ASP A 40 9.68 -9.52 -6.18
C ASP A 40 9.92 -8.96 -4.77
N GLY A 41 8.96 -8.19 -4.24
CA GLY A 41 8.99 -7.62 -2.90
C GLY A 41 9.72 -6.27 -2.80
N SER A 42 10.22 -5.70 -3.90
CA SER A 42 10.74 -4.33 -3.90
C SER A 42 9.63 -3.30 -3.74
N GLU A 43 9.93 -2.21 -3.02
CA GLU A 43 8.97 -1.14 -2.78
C GLU A 43 8.84 -0.23 -4.01
N ILE A 44 7.64 -0.15 -4.57
CA ILE A 44 7.30 0.74 -5.68
C ILE A 44 7.03 2.15 -5.14
N ALA A 45 6.23 2.24 -4.07
CA ALA A 45 5.86 3.50 -3.45
C ALA A 45 5.35 3.31 -2.02
N ARG A 46 5.43 4.38 -1.21
CA ARG A 46 4.69 4.49 0.05
C ARG A 46 3.92 5.79 0.17
N ARG A 47 2.82 5.72 0.89
CA ARG A 47 2.03 6.88 1.32
C ARG A 47 1.74 6.77 2.81
N VAL A 48 2.29 7.69 3.58
CA VAL A 48 2.08 7.80 5.03
C VAL A 48 0.95 8.79 5.28
N GLY A 49 0.07 8.46 6.22
CA GLY A 49 -1.07 9.27 6.60
C GLY A 49 -2.33 8.94 5.81
N TYR A 50 -3.42 9.60 6.20
CA TYR A 50 -4.72 9.41 5.58
C TYR A 50 -4.75 10.02 4.17
N ILE A 51 -5.35 9.28 3.22
CA ILE A 51 -5.57 9.73 1.85
C ILE A 51 -7.09 9.66 1.57
N PRO A 52 -7.70 10.74 1.07
CA PRO A 52 -9.11 10.72 0.68
C PRO A 52 -9.38 9.69 -0.43
N PRO A 53 -10.58 9.07 -0.48
CA PRO A 53 -10.88 7.99 -1.42
C PRO A 53 -10.63 8.34 -2.90
N ARG A 54 -11.00 9.56 -3.34
CA ARG A 54 -10.79 10.00 -4.73
C ARG A 54 -9.30 10.09 -5.08
N THR A 55 -8.50 10.69 -4.20
CA THR A 55 -7.04 10.76 -4.37
C THR A 55 -6.42 9.37 -4.34
N PHE A 56 -6.93 8.46 -3.51
CA PHE A 56 -6.41 7.10 -3.44
C PHE A 56 -6.67 6.32 -4.75
N VAL A 57 -7.82 6.51 -5.41
CA VAL A 57 -8.07 5.93 -6.75
C VAL A 57 -6.99 6.39 -7.74
N GLN A 58 -6.69 7.69 -7.78
CA GLN A 58 -5.68 8.24 -8.70
C GLN A 58 -4.28 7.68 -8.43
N VAL A 59 -3.93 7.45 -7.16
CA VAL A 59 -2.67 6.79 -6.78
C VAL A 59 -2.63 5.36 -7.33
N LEU A 60 -3.72 4.60 -7.19
CA LEU A 60 -3.79 3.22 -7.70
C LEU A 60 -3.68 3.18 -9.22
N GLU A 61 -4.38 4.07 -9.93
CA GLU A 61 -4.31 4.17 -11.39
C GLU A 61 -2.89 4.51 -11.87
N ALA A 62 -2.19 5.43 -11.19
CA ALA A 62 -0.82 5.78 -11.51
C ALA A 62 0.15 4.59 -11.32
N ILE A 63 -0.06 3.78 -10.28
CA ILE A 63 0.78 2.59 -10.02
C ILE A 63 0.55 1.54 -11.11
N VAL A 64 -0.71 1.26 -11.48
CA VAL A 64 -1.03 0.30 -12.55
C VAL A 64 -0.44 0.75 -13.88
N SER A 65 -0.49 2.05 -14.21
CA SER A 65 0.02 2.56 -15.48
C SER A 65 1.54 2.55 -15.60
N THR A 66 2.29 2.37 -14.50
CA THR A 66 3.76 2.38 -14.49
C THR A 66 4.35 0.98 -14.70
N ASN A 67 3.52 -0.07 -14.69
CA ASN A 67 3.89 -1.48 -14.79
C ASN A 67 3.31 -2.11 -16.05
#